data_AF-A0A183M4H5-F1
#
_entry.id   AF-A0A183M4H5-F1
#
_cell.length_a   1.000
_cell.length_b   1.000
_cell.length_c   1.000
_cell.angle_alpha   90.00
_cell.angle_beta   90.00
_cell.angle_gamma   90.00
#
_symmetry.space_group_name_H-M   'P 1'
#
loop_
_entity.id
_entity.type
_entity.pdbx_description
1 polymer ?
#
loop_
_entity_poly.entity_id
_entity_poly.type
_entity_poly.pdbx_seq_one_letter_code
_entity_poly.pdbx_strand_id
1 'polypeptide(L)'
;MKTASVATVSASIGPSIHKGETKVLNFNTENSKPLTLDGKTVEDVESFTYLGSIINEQRGSDADVKARSDKARAAFLQLKNNMKFKTTVCQLISK
;
A
#
# COMPACT_ATOMS: atom_id res chain seq x y z
N MET A 1 -22.12 12.00 -14.79
CA MET A 1 -20.87 11.68 -15.52
C MET A 1 -19.65 11.41 -14.62
N LYS A 2 -19.57 11.90 -13.37
CA LYS A 2 -18.38 11.76 -12.53
C LYS A 2 -18.12 10.33 -11.99
N THR A 3 -19.17 9.56 -11.74
CA THR A 3 -19.08 8.21 -11.14
C THR A 3 -18.49 7.17 -12.09
N ALA A 4 -18.80 7.27 -13.39
CA ALA A 4 -18.27 6.36 -14.40
C ALA A 4 -16.76 6.51 -14.54
N SER A 5 -16.22 7.73 -14.51
CA SER A 5 -14.77 7.94 -14.65
C SER A 5 -14.00 7.38 -13.47
N VAL A 6 -14.54 7.48 -12.25
CA VAL A 6 -13.90 6.91 -11.04
C VAL A 6 -13.82 5.39 -11.16
N ALA A 7 -14.88 4.72 -11.62
CA ALA A 7 -14.87 3.27 -11.81
C ALA A 7 -13.83 2.85 -12.87
N THR A 8 -13.76 3.56 -14.01
CA THR A 8 -12.81 3.24 -15.08
C THR A 8 -11.36 3.47 -14.65
N VAL A 9 -11.10 4.55 -13.90
CA VAL A 9 -9.76 4.86 -13.38
C VAL A 9 -9.35 3.84 -12.31
N SER A 10 -10.25 3.44 -11.41
CA SER A 10 -9.97 2.41 -10.41
C SER A 10 -9.73 1.04 -11.03
N ALA A 11 -10.40 0.69 -12.13
CA ALA A 11 -10.13 -0.56 -12.86
C ALA A 11 -8.75 -0.57 -13.55
N SER A 12 -8.24 0.61 -13.93
CA SER A 12 -6.92 0.78 -14.55
C SER A 12 -5.77 0.82 -13.53
N ILE A 13 -6.00 1.44 -12.37
CA ILE A 13 -4.98 1.64 -11.32
C ILE A 13 -5.02 0.53 -10.25
N GLY A 14 -6.18 -0.11 -10.08
CA GLY A 14 -6.39 -1.17 -9.10
C GLY A 14 -5.56 -2.42 -9.40
N PRO A 15 -4.96 -3.05 -8.38
CA PRO A 15 -4.30 -4.34 -8.56
C PRO A 15 -5.28 -5.35 -9.18
N SER A 16 -4.83 -6.09 -10.19
CA SER A 16 -5.64 -7.17 -10.78
C SER A 16 -5.90 -8.23 -9.71
N ILE A 17 -7.14 -8.33 -9.24
CA ILE A 17 -7.52 -9.31 -8.21
C ILE A 17 -7.64 -10.67 -8.88
N HIS A 18 -6.64 -11.53 -8.65
CA HIS A 18 -6.67 -12.90 -9.14
C HIS A 18 -7.53 -13.78 -8.25
N LYS A 19 -8.75 -14.10 -8.71
CA LYS A 19 -9.77 -14.81 -7.92
C LYS A 19 -9.33 -16.18 -7.39
N GLY A 20 -8.42 -16.87 -8.07
CA GLY A 20 -7.93 -18.19 -7.66
C GLY A 20 -6.89 -18.16 -6.54
N GLU A 21 -6.25 -17.00 -6.32
CA GLU A 21 -5.20 -16.80 -5.31
C GLU A 21 -5.66 -15.86 -4.19
N THR A 22 -6.90 -15.35 -4.28
CA THR A 22 -7.48 -14.55 -3.21
C THR A 22 -7.48 -15.37 -1.93
N LYS A 23 -6.96 -14.77 -0.86
CA LYS A 23 -6.98 -15.28 0.51
C LYS A 23 -7.57 -14.23 1.41
N VAL A 24 -8.33 -14.64 2.41
CA VAL A 24 -8.94 -13.75 3.39
C VAL A 24 -8.12 -13.82 4.67
N LEU A 25 -7.85 -12.66 5.27
CA LEU A 25 -7.35 -12.55 6.63
C LEU A 25 -8.44 -11.89 7.47
N ASN A 26 -8.98 -12.61 8.44
CA ASN A 26 -10.01 -12.08 9.32
C ASN A 26 -9.40 -11.26 10.46
N PHE A 27 -9.79 -9.99 10.57
CA PHE A 27 -9.30 -9.09 11.60
C PHE A 27 -10.40 -8.93 12.67
N ASN A 28 -10.12 -9.32 13.91
CA ASN A 28 -10.97 -9.12 15.11
C ASN A 28 -12.14 -10.09 15.34
N THR A 29 -12.30 -11.18 14.57
CA THR A 29 -13.39 -12.14 14.80
C THR A 29 -12.85 -13.57 14.85
N GLU A 30 -13.22 -14.35 15.87
CA GLU A 30 -13.00 -15.81 15.89
C GLU A 30 -13.59 -16.40 14.61
N ASN A 31 -12.75 -16.71 13.62
CA ASN A 31 -13.02 -17.46 12.39
C ASN A 31 -14.48 -17.44 11.88
N SER A 32 -15.12 -16.26 11.79
CA SER A 32 -16.53 -16.26 11.43
C SER A 32 -16.68 -16.54 9.95
N LYS A 33 -17.40 -17.61 9.66
CA LYS A 33 -18.03 -17.99 8.39
C LYS A 33 -17.10 -17.97 7.17
N PRO A 34 -16.91 -19.12 6.50
CA PRO A 34 -16.13 -19.18 5.26
C PRO A 34 -16.67 -18.18 4.22
N LEU A 35 -15.78 -17.35 3.66
CA LEU A 35 -16.15 -16.39 2.63
C LEU A 35 -16.31 -17.13 1.29
N THR A 36 -17.48 -17.03 0.68
CA THR A 36 -17.71 -17.52 -0.67
C THR A 36 -17.58 -16.39 -1.69
N LEU A 37 -16.66 -16.55 -2.65
CA LEU A 37 -16.44 -15.63 -3.77
C LEU A 37 -16.72 -16.39 -5.07
N ASP A 38 -17.71 -15.91 -5.85
CA ASP A 38 -18.23 -16.58 -7.06
C ASP A 38 -18.58 -18.07 -6.86
N GLY A 39 -19.13 -18.42 -5.69
CA GLY A 39 -19.53 -19.78 -5.34
C GLY A 39 -18.38 -20.71 -4.91
N LYS A 40 -17.13 -20.21 -4.85
CA LYS A 40 -15.99 -20.94 -4.27
C LYS A 40 -15.67 -20.41 -2.89
N THR A 41 -15.43 -21.31 -1.94
CA THR A 41 -14.91 -20.94 -0.62
C THR A 41 -13.48 -20.46 -0.77
N VAL A 42 -13.20 -19.27 -0.22
CA VAL A 42 -11.88 -18.65 -0.21
C VAL A 42 -11.11 -19.14 1.02
N GLU A 43 -9.83 -19.43 0.87
CA GLU A 43 -8.97 -19.82 1.99
C GLU A 43 -8.85 -18.67 3.01
N ASP A 44 -9.02 -19.01 4.29
CA ASP A 44 -8.72 -18.14 5.42
C ASP A 44 -7.26 -18.36 5.84
N VAL A 45 -6.50 -17.28 6.00
CA VAL A 45 -5.10 -17.32 6.39
C VAL A 45 -4.85 -16.42 7.59
N GLU A 46 -3.98 -16.86 8.50
CA GLU A 46 -3.60 -16.14 9.73
C GLU A 46 -2.63 -14.96 9.46
N SER A 47 -1.91 -15.00 8.34
CA SER A 47 -1.07 -13.89 7.90
C SER A 47 -0.86 -13.86 6.38
N PHE A 48 -0.55 -12.68 5.85
CA PHE A 48 -0.08 -12.50 4.49
C PHE A 48 1.05 -11.46 4.42
N THR A 49 1.91 -11.59 3.41
CA THR A 49 2.97 -10.62 3.16
C THR A 49 2.51 -9.62 2.11
N TYR A 50 2.43 -8.33 2.48
CA TYR A 50 2.09 -7.25 1.56
C TYR A 50 3.20 -6.22 1.52
N LEU A 51 3.76 -6.00 0.32
CA LEU A 51 4.85 -5.06 0.08
C LEU A 51 6.07 -5.27 1.01
N GLY A 52 6.31 -6.49 1.48
CA GLY A 52 7.40 -6.83 2.42
C GLY A 52 7.03 -6.69 3.90
N SER A 53 5.81 -6.24 4.22
CA SER A 53 5.27 -6.20 5.57
C SER A 53 4.42 -7.45 5.83
N ILE A 54 4.62 -8.12 6.96
CA ILE A 54 3.74 -9.21 7.38
C ILE A 54 2.52 -8.58 8.06
N ILE A 55 1.35 -8.84 7.50
CA ILE A 55 0.07 -8.46 8.07
C ILE A 55 -0.52 -9.74 8.67
N ASN A 56 -0.72 -9.75 9.98
CA ASN A 56 -1.37 -10.81 10.73
C ASN A 56 -2.57 -10.25 11.49
N GLU A 57 -3.35 -11.13 12.11
CA GLU A 57 -4.56 -10.80 12.87
C GLU A 57 -4.32 -9.76 14.00
N GLN A 58 -3.08 -9.65 14.48
CA GLN A 58 -2.70 -8.85 15.64
C GLN A 58 -2.12 -7.46 15.30
N ARG A 59 -2.34 -6.93 14.08
CA ARG A 59 -1.74 -5.65 13.60
C ARG A 59 -0.22 -5.65 13.57
N GLY A 60 0.40 -6.80 13.31
CA GLY A 60 1.85 -6.95 13.28
C GLY A 60 2.60 -6.05 12.28
N SER A 61 1.89 -5.42 11.34
CA SER A 61 2.49 -4.54 10.34
C SER A 61 2.70 -3.08 10.78
N ASP A 62 2.14 -2.64 11.91
CA ASP A 62 2.15 -1.22 12.28
C ASP A 62 3.58 -0.67 12.42
N ALA A 63 4.46 -1.43 13.07
CA ALA A 63 5.87 -1.08 13.22
C ALA A 63 6.61 -0.98 11.87
N ASP A 64 6.35 -1.91 10.95
CA ASP A 64 7.01 -1.93 9.64
C ASP A 64 6.51 -0.78 8.73
N VAL A 65 5.20 -0.55 8.71
CA VAL A 65 4.59 0.59 7.98
C VAL A 65 5.15 1.91 8.51
N LYS A 66 5.26 2.04 9.83
CA LYS A 66 5.88 3.22 10.47
C LYS A 66 7.34 3.37 10.04
N ALA A 67 8.14 2.32 10.13
CA ALA A 67 9.55 2.36 9.76
C ALA A 67 9.75 2.78 8.28
N ARG A 68 8.94 2.24 7.37
CA ARG A 68 8.97 2.60 5.94
C ARG A 68 8.55 4.04 5.70
N SER A 69 7.52 4.52 6.40
CA SER A 69 7.07 5.92 6.34
C SER A 69 8.16 6.87 6.82
N ASP A 70 8.80 6.56 7.95
CA ASP A 70 9.89 7.36 8.52
C ASP A 70 11.10 7.42 7.56
N LYS A 71 11.45 6.30 6.92
CA LYS A 71 12.51 6.26 5.91
C LYS A 71 12.18 7.11 4.67
N ALA A 72 10.94 7.04 4.18
CA ALA A 72 10.50 7.85 3.05
C ALA A 72 10.54 9.36 3.38
N ARG A 73 10.12 9.75 4.59
CA ARG A 73 10.22 11.13 5.08
C ARG A 73 11.67 11.60 5.12
N ALA A 74 12.59 10.78 5.63
CA ALA A 74 14.01 11.10 5.67
C ALA A 74 14.60 11.30 4.25
N ALA A 75 14.29 10.39 3.32
CA ALA A 75 14.74 10.51 1.93
C ALA A 75 14.19 11.77 1.24
N PHE A 76 12.92 12.10 1.46
CA PHE A 76 12.30 13.31 0.93
C PHE A 76 12.95 14.59 1.48
N LEU A 77 13.28 14.61 2.78
CA LEU A 77 14.01 15.72 3.40
C LEU A 77 15.42 15.89 2.80
N GLN A 78 16.15 14.80 2.59
CA GLN A 78 17.47 14.84 1.95
C GLN A 78 17.37 15.38 0.52
N LEU A 79 16.38 14.92 -0.26
CA LEU A 79 16.13 15.42 -1.60
C LEU A 79 15.83 16.92 -1.60
N LYS A 80 15.00 17.40 -0.67
CA LYS A 80 14.67 18.83 -0.55
C LYS A 80 15.92 19.69 -0.29
N ASN A 81 16.85 19.22 0.53
CA ASN A 81 18.09 19.94 0.80
C ASN A 81 19.00 20.00 -0.44
N ASN A 82 19.09 18.91 -1.22
CA ASN A 82 19.85 18.89 -2.47
C ASN A 82 19.22 19.79 -3.55
N MET A 83 17.89 19.76 -3.67
CA MET A 83 17.15 20.61 -4.60
C MET A 83 17.33 22.10 -4.29
N LYS A 84 17.38 22.48 -3.00
CA LYS A 84 17.72 23.86 -2.60
C LYS A 84 19.12 24.25 -3.05
N PHE A 85 20.12 23.39 -2.85
CA PHE A 85 21.48 23.65 -3.27
C PHE A 85 21.57 23.85 -4.79
N LYS A 86 20.90 23.00 -5.57
CA LYS A 86 20.87 23.11 -7.04
C LYS A 86 20.21 24.42 -7.51
N THR A 87 19.10 24.84 -6.92
CA THR A 87 18.45 26.11 -7.26
C THR A 87 19.35 27.31 -6.94
N THR A 88 19.99 27.34 -5.77
CA THR A 88 20.89 28.43 -5.37
C THR A 88 22.14 28.50 -6.24
N VAL A 89 22.73 27.35 -6.59
CA VAL A 89 23.89 27.29 -7.49
C VAL A 89 23.51 27.77 -8.89
N CYS A 90 22.37 27.33 -9.46
CA CYS A 90 21.92 27.80 -10.78
C CYS A 90 21.66 29.32 -10.82
N GLN A 91 21.17 29.92 -9.72
CA GLN A 91 20.98 31.37 -9.61
C GLN A 91 22.30 32.15 -9.52
N LEU A 92 23.34 31.58 -8.89
CA LEU A 92 24.65 32.21 -8.76
C LEU A 92 25.43 32.22 -10.08
N ILE A 93 25.24 31.20 -10.93
CA ILE A 93 25.91 31.07 -12.24
C ILE A 93 25.22 31.93 -13.32
N SER A 94 23.99 32.40 -13.08
CA SER A 94 23.20 33.23 -14.01
C SER A 94 23.34 34.74 -13.77
N LYS A 95 24.30 35.16 -12.94
CA LYS A 95 24.69 36.55 -12.66
C LYS A 95 26.09 36.81 -13.22
#